data_AF-A0A2G5L0D1-F1
#
_entry.id   AF-A0A2G5L0D1-F1
#
_cell.length_a   1.000
_cell.length_b   1.000
_cell.length_c   1.000
_cell.angle_alpha   90.00
_cell.angle_beta   90.00
_cell.angle_gamma   90.00
#
_symmetry.space_group_name_H-M   'P 1'
#
loop_
_entity.id
_entity.type
_entity.pdbx_description
1 polymer ?
#
loop_
_entity_poly.entity_id
_entity_poly.type
_entity_poly.pdbx_seq_one_letter_code
_entity_poly.pdbx_strand_id
1 'polypeptide(L)'
;MLESGLSLLSIGCGILGAHLTTVLLPRLSFGLTGNTIAGVFGSVFLVKSLGRLGFSPSYIIVDQQVDSPLLLLNLLISLISGFGAVIFSRFIQRQFLP
;
A
#
# COMPACT_ATOMS: atom_id res chain seq x y z
N MET A 1 -13.91 10.83 -11.36
CA MET A 1 -12.57 10.81 -12.01
C MET A 1 -11.44 11.10 -11.02
N LEU A 2 -11.58 12.04 -10.08
CA LEU A 2 -10.58 12.30 -9.03
C LEU A 2 -10.37 11.09 -8.10
N GLU A 3 -11.44 10.43 -7.65
CA GLU A 3 -11.37 9.25 -6.76
C GLU A 3 -10.51 8.10 -7.32
N SER A 4 -10.68 7.78 -8.60
CA SER A 4 -9.87 6.78 -9.29
C SER A 4 -8.40 7.20 -9.39
N GLY A 5 -8.11 8.49 -9.58
CA GLY A 5 -6.74 9.02 -9.57
C GLY A 5 -6.08 8.90 -8.19
N LEU A 6 -6.80 9.26 -7.13
CA LEU A 6 -6.33 9.08 -5.75
C LEU A 6 -6.10 7.60 -5.41
N SER A 7 -6.98 6.71 -5.89
CA SER A 7 -6.81 5.27 -5.72
C SER A 7 -5.53 4.76 -6.38
N LEU A 8 -5.24 5.20 -7.61
CA LEU A 8 -4.01 4.84 -8.32
C LEU A 8 -2.77 5.42 -7.64
N LEU A 9 -2.84 6.66 -7.15
CA LEU A 9 -1.76 7.28 -6.39
C LEU A 9 -1.45 6.50 -5.11
N SER A 10 -2.50 6.09 -4.39
CA SER A 10 -2.40 5.26 -3.20
C SER A 10 -1.71 3.93 -3.54
N ILE A 11 -2.16 3.21 -4.57
CA ILE A 11 -1.53 1.95 -5.01
C ILE A 11 -0.06 2.18 -5.40
N GLY A 12 0.25 3.25 -6.13
CA GLY A 12 1.63 3.62 -6.48
C GLY A 12 2.51 3.82 -5.24
N CYS A 13 2.01 4.49 -4.21
CA CYS A 13 2.68 4.59 -2.91
C CYS A 13 2.92 3.22 -2.27
N GLY A 14 1.96 2.30 -2.34
CA GLY A 14 2.12 0.94 -1.86
C GLY A 14 3.22 0.17 -2.58
N ILE A 15 3.29 0.30 -3.91
CA ILE A 15 4.37 -0.28 -4.73
C ILE A 15 5.72 0.30 -4.32
N LEU A 16 5.82 1.62 -4.11
CA LEU A 16 7.04 2.26 -3.64
C LEU A 16 7.47 1.72 -2.27
N GLY A 17 6.53 1.55 -1.34
CA GLY A 17 6.82 0.97 -0.03
C GLY A 17 7.37 -0.44 -0.11
N ALA A 18 6.80 -1.28 -0.97
CA ALA A 18 7.28 -2.64 -1.20
C ALA A 18 8.71 -2.67 -1.79
N HIS A 19 9.01 -1.83 -2.80
CA HIS A 19 10.36 -1.76 -3.37
C HIS A 19 11.37 -1.16 -2.38
N LEU A 20 11.00 -0.12 -1.64
CA LEU A 20 11.84 0.48 -0.60
C LEU A 20 12.21 -0.56 0.47
N THR A 21 11.28 -1.43 0.84
CA THR A 21 11.54 -2.54 1.77
C THR A 21 12.67 -3.41 1.27
N THR A 22 12.70 -3.72 -0.02
CA THR A 22 13.73 -4.59 -0.59
C THR A 22 15.06 -3.87 -0.84
N VAL A 23 15.05 -2.54 -0.93
CA VAL A 23 16.28 -1.74 -0.87
C VAL A 23 16.89 -1.77 0.54
N LEU A 24 16.06 -1.63 1.58
CA LEU A 24 16.49 -1.65 2.98
C LEU A 24 16.80 -3.07 3.50
N LEU A 25 16.04 -4.07 3.04
CA LEU A 25 16.09 -5.47 3.46
C LEU A 25 16.13 -6.40 2.23
N PRO A 26 17.25 -6.46 1.50
CA PRO A 26 17.36 -7.23 0.24
C PRO A 26 17.03 -8.72 0.37
N ARG A 27 17.22 -9.30 1.57
CA ARG A 27 16.94 -10.71 1.89
C ARG A 27 15.45 -11.08 1.80
N LEU A 28 14.56 -10.08 1.81
CA LEU A 28 13.11 -10.23 1.72
C LEU A 28 12.58 -10.06 0.29
N SER A 29 13.46 -9.81 -0.69
CA SER A 29 13.06 -9.54 -2.06
C SER A 29 12.43 -10.75 -2.75
N PHE A 30 11.33 -10.50 -3.47
CA PHE A 30 10.66 -11.43 -4.37
C PHE A 30 10.89 -11.06 -5.85
N GLY A 31 11.89 -10.23 -6.13
CA GLY A 31 12.14 -9.65 -7.45
C GLY A 31 11.12 -8.57 -7.83
N LEU A 32 11.30 -7.97 -9.01
CA LEU A 32 10.51 -6.80 -9.44
C LEU A 32 9.00 -7.08 -9.42
N THR A 33 8.58 -8.19 -10.05
CA THR A 33 7.18 -8.57 -10.17
C THR A 33 6.56 -8.92 -8.82
N GLY A 34 7.25 -9.74 -8.02
CA GLY A 34 6.75 -10.17 -6.71
C GLY A 34 6.58 -9.01 -5.73
N ASN A 35 7.55 -8.09 -5.68
CA ASN A 35 7.46 -6.90 -4.84
C ASN A 35 6.32 -5.97 -5.28
N THR A 36 6.12 -5.82 -6.60
CA THR A 36 5.03 -5.00 -7.14
C THR A 36 3.67 -5.59 -6.78
N ILE A 37 3.48 -6.91 -6.95
CA ILE A 37 2.26 -7.61 -6.54
C ILE A 37 2.01 -7.43 -5.04
N ALA A 38 3.04 -7.64 -4.21
CA ALA A 38 2.93 -7.43 -2.76
C ALA A 38 2.54 -5.99 -2.42
N GLY A 39 3.11 -4.99 -3.08
CA GLY A 39 2.77 -3.58 -2.87
C GLY A 39 1.33 -3.23 -3.29
N VAL A 40 0.87 -3.72 -4.44
CA VAL A 40 -0.50 -3.50 -4.92
C VAL A 40 -1.51 -4.14 -3.97
N PHE A 41 -1.37 -5.43 -3.67
CA PHE A 41 -2.34 -6.12 -2.83
C PHE A 41 -2.25 -5.70 -1.36
N GLY A 42 -1.04 -5.43 -0.85
CA GLY A 42 -0.82 -4.90 0.49
C GLY A 42 -1.55 -3.58 0.73
N SER A 43 -1.36 -2.63 -0.19
CA SER A 43 -2.04 -1.32 -0.15
C SER A 43 -3.54 -1.41 -0.26
N VAL A 44 -4.06 -2.11 -1.27
CA VAL A 44 -5.50 -2.27 -1.44
C VAL A 44 -6.13 -2.95 -0.22
N PHE A 45 -5.49 -3.99 0.32
CA PHE A 45 -6.00 -4.71 1.49
C PHE A 45 -6.10 -3.82 2.73
N LEU A 46 -5.04 -3.10 3.08
CA LEU A 46 -5.02 -2.27 4.28
C LEU A 46 -5.88 -1.02 4.14
N VAL A 47 -5.80 -0.31 3.01
CA VAL A 47 -6.63 0.87 2.74
C VAL A 47 -8.11 0.50 2.74
N LYS A 48 -8.49 -0.65 2.18
CA LYS A 48 -9.89 -1.10 2.17
C LYS A 48 -10.36 -1.57 3.55
N SER A 49 -9.51 -2.26 4.29
CA SER A 49 -9.82 -2.69 5.67
C SER A 49 -10.02 -1.50 6.60
N LEU A 50 -9.18 -0.47 6.46
CA LEU A 50 -9.28 0.78 7.21
C LEU A 50 -10.22 1.81 6.56
N GLY A 51 -10.83 1.50 5.41
CA GLY A 51 -11.67 2.43 4.66
C GLY A 51 -12.88 2.94 5.46
N ARG A 52 -13.38 2.13 6.42
CA ARG A 52 -14.46 2.51 7.35
C ARG A 52 -14.04 3.57 8.38
N LEU A 53 -12.75 3.78 8.57
CA LEU A 53 -12.19 4.82 9.44
C LEU A 53 -11.97 6.15 8.70
N GLY A 54 -12.46 6.28 7.45
CA GLY A 54 -12.34 7.50 6.66
C GLY A 54 -11.13 7.53 5.71
N PHE A 55 -10.39 6.43 5.57
CA PHE A 55 -9.20 6.38 4.69
C PHE A 55 -9.50 5.99 3.24
N SER A 56 -10.77 5.73 2.87
CA SER A 56 -11.12 5.48 1.47
C SER A 56 -11.03 6.77 0.66
N PRO A 57 -10.58 6.73 -0.62
CA PRO A 57 -10.58 7.88 -1.51
C PRO A 57 -11.90 8.66 -1.59
N SER A 58 -13.03 7.96 -1.41
CA SER A 58 -14.38 8.55 -1.34
C SER A 58 -14.60 9.48 -0.14
N TYR A 59 -13.85 9.31 0.95
CA TYR A 59 -13.90 10.19 2.12
C TYR A 59 -12.88 11.32 2.07
N ILE A 60 -11.86 11.20 1.21
CA ILE A 60 -10.83 12.22 1.00
C ILE A 60 -11.38 13.38 0.16
N ILE A 61 -12.39 13.12 -0.66
CA ILE A 61 -13.04 14.13 -1.50
C ILE A 61 -14.31 14.59 -0.79
N VAL A 62 -14.30 15.86 -0.37
CA VAL A 62 -15.45 16.53 0.26
C VAL A 62 -15.72 17.81 -0.54
N ASP A 63 -16.95 18.00 -1.01
CA ASP A 63 -17.36 19.18 -1.80
C ASP A 63 -16.45 19.49 -3.01
N GLN A 64 -15.99 18.45 -3.71
CA GLN A 64 -15.03 18.50 -4.83
C GLN A 64 -13.63 19.02 -4.46
N GLN A 65 -13.35 19.22 -3.17
CA GLN A 65 -12.03 19.55 -2.67
C GLN A 65 -11.34 18.32 -2.09
N VAL A 66 -10.01 18.32 -2.16
CA VAL A 66 -9.19 17.25 -1.61
C VAL A 66 -8.80 17.63 -0.18
N ASP A 67 -9.22 16.81 0.77
CA ASP A 67 -8.76 16.89 2.14
C ASP A 67 -7.29 16.42 2.21
N SER A 68 -6.40 17.40 2.30
CA SER A 68 -4.95 17.19 2.32
C SER A 68 -4.45 16.31 3.49
N PRO A 69 -4.89 16.50 4.75
CA PRO A 69 -4.46 15.62 5.84
C PRO A 69 -4.96 14.18 5.68
N LEU A 70 -6.21 13.97 5.23
CA LEU A 70 -6.69 12.61 4.96
C LEU A 70 -5.94 11.94 3.80
N LEU A 71 -5.60 12.71 2.76
CA LEU A 71 -4.77 12.24 1.67
C LEU A 71 -3.38 11.80 2.15
N LEU A 72 -2.69 12.65 2.92
CA LEU A 72 -1.37 12.32 3.46
C LEU A 72 -1.41 11.03 4.28
N LEU A 73 -2.42 10.88 5.13
CA LEU A 73 -2.58 9.69 5.97
C LEU A 73 -2.89 8.44 5.13
N ASN A 74 -3.72 8.55 4.09
CA ASN A 74 -3.95 7.46 3.14
C ASN A 74 -2.64 7.02 2.46
N LEU A 75 -1.81 7.97 2.00
CA LEU A 75 -0.54 7.66 1.36
C LEU A 75 0.46 7.01 2.33
N LEU A 76 0.53 7.48 3.58
CA LEU A 76 1.37 6.88 4.62
C LEU A 76 0.94 5.45 4.95
N ILE A 77 -0.36 5.22 5.13
CA ILE A 77 -0.92 3.87 5.35
C ILE A 77 -0.59 2.96 4.17
N SER A 78 -0.76 3.46 2.94
CA SER A 78 -0.43 2.70 1.75
C SER A 78 1.05 2.35 1.67
N LEU A 79 1.95 3.30 1.94
CA LEU A 79 3.40 3.05 1.98
C LEU A 79 3.76 1.98 3.03
N ILE A 80 3.24 2.11 4.26
CA ILE A 80 3.47 1.16 5.36
C ILE A 80 2.92 -0.23 5.00
N SER A 81 1.75 -0.28 4.36
CA SER A 81 1.14 -1.54 3.97
C SER A 81 1.94 -2.27 2.90
N GLY A 82 2.50 -1.56 1.91
CA GLY A 82 3.41 -2.15 0.94
C GLY A 82 4.67 -2.70 1.60
N PHE A 83 5.19 -1.99 2.59
CA PHE A 83 6.32 -2.46 3.39
C PHE A 83 6.00 -3.72 4.18
N GLY A 84 4.88 -3.71 4.91
CA GLY A 84 4.40 -4.84 5.68
C GLY A 84 4.07 -6.05 4.81
N ALA A 85 3.53 -5.85 3.60
CA ALA A 85 3.15 -6.93 2.70
C ALA A 85 4.34 -7.76 2.23
N VAL A 86 5.49 -7.15 1.94
CA VAL A 86 6.72 -7.88 1.58
C VAL A 86 7.23 -8.71 2.76
N ILE A 87 7.27 -8.12 3.95
CA ILE A 87 7.69 -8.82 5.18
C ILE A 87 6.77 -10.01 5.47
N PHE A 88 5.46 -9.77 5.42
CA PHE A 88 4.44 -10.79 5.68
C PHE A 88 4.50 -11.92 4.66
N SER A 89 4.68 -11.60 3.38
CA SER A 89 4.84 -12.61 2.32
C SER A 89 6.06 -13.49 2.57
N ARG A 90 7.17 -12.91 3.03
CA ARG A 90 8.38 -13.68 3.36
C ARG A 90 8.22 -14.53 4.62
N PHE A 91 7.49 -14.02 5.61
CA PHE A 91 7.14 -14.77 6.81
C PHE A 91 6.32 -16.01 6.45
N ILE A 92 5.26 -15.86 5.65
CA ILE A 92 4.45 -16.98 5.15
C ILE A 92 5.31 -17.96 4.35
N GLN A 93 6.12 -17.46 3.41
CA GLN A 93 6.94 -18.34 2.58
C GLN A 93 7.82 -19.27 3.43
N ARG A 94 8.47 -18.73 4.47
CA ARG A 94 9.33 -19.53 5.37
C ARG A 94 8.56 -20.55 6.21
N GLN A 95 7.29 -20.28 6.51
CA GLN A 95 6.46 -21.21 7.27
C GLN A 95 5.97 -22.38 6.43
N PHE A 96 5.66 -22.15 5.14
CA PHE A 96 5.05 -23.15 4.27
C PHE A 96 6.03 -23.84 3.31
N LEU A 97 7.17 -23.22 3.00
CA LEU A 97 8.22 -23.78 2.15
C LEU A 97 9.54 -23.74 2.93
N PRO A 98 10.00 -24.87 3.48
CA PRO A 98 11.28 -24.95 4.20
C PRO A 98 12.48 -24.64 3.29
#